data_AF-A0A960VBQ6-F1
#
_entry.id   AF-A0A960VBQ6-F1
#
_cell.length_a   1.000
_cell.length_b   1.000
_cell.length_c   1.000
_cell.angle_alpha   90.00
_cell.angle_beta   90.00
_cell.angle_gamma   90.00
#
_symmetry.space_group_name_H-M   'P 1'
#
loop_
_entity.id
_entity.type
_entity.pdbx_description
1 polymer ?
#
loop_
_entity_poly.entity_id
_entity_poly.type
_entity_poly.pdbx_seq_one_letter_code
_entity_poly.pdbx_strand_id
1 'polypeptide(L)' 'ISKFARDKGFSEKGYRVVNNMGRNGGQTVFHIHFHLLAERRFTWPPG' A
#
# COMPACT_ATOMS: atom_id res chain seq x y z
N ILE A 1 -0.65 -6.88 -7.74
CA ILE A 1 0.22 -6.30 -6.71
C ILE A 1 1.26 -7.30 -6.20
N SER A 2 0.86 -8.48 -5.72
CA SER A 2 1.80 -9.51 -5.22
C SER A 2 2.95 -9.87 -6.20
N LYS A 3 2.65 -10.11 -7.48
CA LYS A 3 3.68 -10.32 -8.52
C LYS A 3 4.69 -9.17 -8.58
N PHE A 4 4.20 -7.94 -8.71
CA PHE A 4 5.06 -6.75 -8.79
C PHE A 4 5.91 -6.56 -7.51
N ALA A 5 5.34 -6.80 -6.33
CA ALA A 5 6.09 -6.74 -5.08
C ALA A 5 7.20 -7.80 -5.00
N ARG A 6 6.97 -9.00 -5.55
CA ARG A 6 7.98 -10.05 -5.69
C ARG A 6 9.08 -9.64 -6.68
N ASP A 7 8.69 -9.14 -7.86
CA ASP A 7 9.63 -8.71 -8.89
C ASP A 7 10.51 -7.53 -8.43
N LYS A 8 10.02 -6.72 -7.47
CA LYS A 8 10.77 -5.63 -6.83
C LYS A 8 11.52 -6.04 -5.56
N GLY A 9 11.46 -7.30 -5.15
CA GLY A 9 12.17 -7.80 -3.96
C GLY A 9 11.56 -7.37 -2.62
N PHE A 10 10.33 -6.85 -2.60
CA PHE A 10 9.66 -6.40 -1.37
C PHE A 10 8.95 -7.54 -0.62
N SER A 11 8.70 -8.67 -1.27
CA SER A 11 7.92 -9.77 -0.69
C SER A 11 8.53 -10.37 0.57
N GLU A 12 9.85 -10.58 0.61
CA GLU A 12 10.52 -11.27 1.73
C GLU A 12 10.49 -10.46 3.03
N LYS A 13 10.68 -9.13 2.93
CA LYS A 13 10.64 -8.22 4.09
C LYS A 13 9.22 -7.78 4.46
N GLY A 14 8.25 -8.08 3.61
CA GLY A 14 6.87 -7.63 3.73
C GLY A 14 6.60 -6.25 3.10
N TYR A 15 5.35 -6.03 2.75
CA TYR A 15 4.84 -4.79 2.18
C TYR A 15 3.40 -4.55 2.65
N ARG A 16 2.92 -3.31 2.56
CA ARG A 16 1.53 -2.94 2.83
C ARG A 16 0.85 -2.46 1.55
N VAL A 17 -0.35 -2.97 1.30
CA VAL A 17 -1.24 -2.48 0.24
C VAL A 17 -2.36 -1.69 0.87
N VAL A 18 -2.62 -0.49 0.37
CA VAL A 18 -3.71 0.37 0.84
C VAL A 18 -4.55 0.83 -0.36
N ASN A 19 -5.87 0.73 -0.23
CA ASN A 19 -6.80 1.45 -1.09
C ASN A 19 -7.58 2.42 -0.21
N ASN A 20 -7.51 3.70 -0.56
CA ASN A 20 -8.25 4.76 0.11
C ASN A 20 -9.60 4.93 -0.59
N MET A 21 -10.69 5.02 0.17
CA MET A 21 -12.04 5.25 -0.36
C MET A 21 -12.70 6.45 0.32
N GLY A 22 -13.12 7.42 -0.49
CA GLY A 22 -13.79 8.63 -0.04
C GLY A 22 -12.89 9.56 0.78
N ARG A 23 -13.48 10.67 1.25
CA ARG A 23 -12.76 11.74 1.95
C ARG A 23 -12.10 11.27 3.25
N ASN A 24 -12.84 10.54 4.08
CA ASN A 24 -12.32 10.07 5.38
C ASN A 24 -11.30 8.94 5.23
N GLY A 25 -11.31 8.22 4.10
CA GLY A 25 -10.26 7.26 3.76
C GLY A 25 -9.00 7.91 3.20
N GLY A 26 -8.96 9.24 3.01
CA GLY A 26 -7.80 9.94 2.46
C GLY A 26 -7.66 9.87 0.94
N GLN A 27 -8.75 9.63 0.20
CA GLN A 27 -8.73 9.63 -1.27
C GLN A 27 -8.75 11.07 -1.81
N THR A 28 -7.75 11.45 -2.60
CA THR A 28 -7.67 12.77 -3.27
C THR A 28 -7.90 12.69 -4.78
N VAL A 29 -7.55 11.56 -5.41
CA VAL A 29 -7.81 11.27 -6.83
C VAL A 29 -8.92 10.23 -6.94
N PHE A 30 -10.02 10.61 -7.60
CA PHE A 30 -11.23 9.78 -7.72
C PHE A 30 -11.15 8.79 -8.89
N HIS A 31 -10.07 8.02 -8.91
CA HIS A 31 -9.87 6.83 -9.75
C HIS A 31 -9.38 5.70 -8.84
N ILE A 32 -9.79 4.46 -9.06
CA ILE A 32 -9.34 3.34 -8.23
C ILE A 32 -7.83 3.12 -8.34
N HIS A 33 -7.11 3.24 -7.23
CA HIS A 33 -5.67 2.99 -7.19
C HIS A 33 -5.27 2.30 -5.89
N PHE A 34 -4.16 1.58 -5.93
CA PHE A 34 -3.59 0.88 -4.79
C PHE A 34 -2.21 1.44 -4.50
N HIS A 35 -1.98 1.87 -3.26
CA HIS A 35 -0.66 2.20 -2.78
C HIS A 35 0.08 0.91 -2.41
N LEU A 36 1.30 0.76 -2.91
CA LEU A 36 2.24 -0.26 -2.45
C LEU A 36 3.33 0.44 -1.64
N LEU A 37 3.34 0.22 -0.33
CA LEU A 37 4.36 0.74 0.57
C LEU A 37 5.29 -0.40 0.99
N ALA A 38 6.60 -0.19 0.92
CA ALA A 38 7.61 -1.18 1.25
C ALA A 38 8.85 -0.53 1.92
N GLU A 39 9.89 -1.35 2.16
CA GLU A 39 11.24 -0.94 2.56
C GLU A 39 11.40 -0.34 3.97
N ARG A 40 10.33 -0.31 4.77
CA ARG A 40 10.38 0.06 6.18
C ARG A 40 9.41 -0.76 7.01
N ARG A 41 9.67 -0.84 8.33
CA ARG A 41 8.70 -1.39 9.29
C ARG A 41 7.48 -0.46 9.35
N PHE A 42 6.30 -1.02 9.14
CA PHE A 42 5.04 -0.31 9.35
C PHE A 42 4.51 -0.57 10.76
N THR A 43 3.93 0.46 11.35
CA THR A 43 3.22 0.39 12.63
C THR A 43 1.73 0.10 12.41
N TRP A 44 1.04 -0.15 13.52
CA TRP A 44 -0.41 -0.31 13.59
C TRP A 44 -0.94 0.64 14.68
N PRO A 45 -2.05 1.37 14.45
CA PRO A 45 -2.90 1.38 13.26
C PRO A 45 -2.24 2.03 12.02
N PRO A 46 -2.74 1.75 10.80
CA PRO A 46 -2.14 2.17 9.53
C PRO A 46 -2.58 3.59 9.12
N GLY A 47 -2.45 4.55 10.05
CA GLY A 47 -3.19 5.81 10.01
C GLY A 47 -4.38 5.76 10.96
#